data_AF-A0A927RAM5-F1
#
_entry.id   AF-A0A927RAM5-F1
#
_cell.length_a   1.000
_cell.length_b   1.000
_cell.length_c   1.000
_cell.angle_alpha   90.00
_cell.angle_beta   90.00
_cell.angle_gamma   90.00
#
_symmetry.space_group_name_H-M   'P 1'
#
loop_
_entity.id
_entity.type
_entity.pdbx_description
1 polymer ?
#
loop_
_entity_poly.entity_id
_entity_poly.type
_entity_poly.pdbx_seq_one_letter_code
_entity_poly.pdbx_strand_id
1 'polypeptide(L)'
;MSEKLSTATIAVPSRTPTVWTRRLQLFTAVASVLTTVGTAIVLGYVTSETIQPAWPDKSPADIDGFLLGWRAVGIIFLIANAVGILALWDRAWIFYFMLVLNVIQGIGFLTVDRHEAGLRDLGNAGSILTDGGGGIVALVLLGFLVRYRTAWAYQRA
;
A
#
# COMPACT_ATOMS: atom_id res chain seq x y z
N MET A 1 -24.50 49.23 -21.80
CA MET A 1 -24.42 48.40 -20.58
C MET A 1 -23.26 47.43 -20.73
N SER A 2 -22.12 47.74 -20.13
CA SER A 2 -20.95 46.85 -20.08
C SER A 2 -20.74 46.47 -18.62
N GLU A 3 -21.18 45.27 -18.29
CA GLU A 3 -21.14 44.70 -16.95
C GLU A 3 -19.73 44.16 -16.72
N LYS A 4 -18.94 44.87 -15.92
CA LYS A 4 -17.61 44.42 -15.50
C LYS A 4 -17.78 43.20 -14.60
N LEU A 5 -17.62 42.01 -15.17
CA LEU A 5 -17.40 40.77 -14.45
C LEU A 5 -16.11 40.91 -13.62
N SER A 6 -16.28 41.28 -12.35
CA SER A 6 -15.24 41.22 -11.34
C SER A 6 -14.93 39.75 -11.08
N THR A 7 -13.86 39.24 -11.69
CA THR A 7 -13.28 37.94 -11.39
C THR A 7 -12.76 37.96 -9.96
N ALA A 8 -13.58 37.49 -9.02
CA ALA A 8 -13.15 37.16 -7.67
C ALA A 8 -12.08 36.06 -7.77
N THR A 9 -10.81 36.44 -7.61
CA THR A 9 -9.71 35.49 -7.46
C THR A 9 -9.96 34.69 -6.20
N ILE A 10 -10.43 33.45 -6.34
CA ILE A 10 -10.52 32.50 -5.23
C ILE A 10 -9.08 32.28 -4.77
N ALA A 11 -8.72 32.84 -3.61
CA ALA A 11 -7.44 32.59 -2.98
C ALA A 11 -7.31 31.09 -2.72
N VAL A 12 -6.47 30.41 -3.50
CA VAL A 12 -6.16 29.01 -3.25
C VAL A 12 -5.40 28.98 -1.93
N PRO A 13 -5.89 28.28 -0.89
CA PRO A 13 -5.20 28.23 0.39
C PRO A 13 -3.78 27.72 0.16
N SER A 14 -2.80 28.54 0.50
CA SER A 14 -1.39 28.20 0.37
C SER A 14 -1.08 27.09 1.37
N ARG A 15 -0.39 26.03 0.90
CA ARG A 15 0.12 24.97 1.76
C ARG A 15 1.62 25.16 1.87
N THR A 16 2.13 25.31 3.09
CA THR A 16 3.56 25.51 3.33
C THR A 16 4.18 24.16 3.70
N PRO A 17 5.22 23.69 2.98
CA PRO A 17 5.86 22.41 3.28
C PRO A 17 6.55 22.47 4.64
N THR A 18 6.53 21.35 5.36
CA THR A 18 7.28 21.20 6.62
C THR A 18 8.55 20.40 6.40
N VAL A 19 9.42 20.35 7.40
CA VAL A 19 10.60 19.47 7.38
C VAL A 19 10.26 17.99 7.18
N TRP A 20 9.01 17.60 7.47
CA TRP A 20 8.53 16.23 7.33
C TRP A 20 7.91 15.93 5.98
N THR A 21 7.52 16.94 5.19
CA THR A 21 6.87 16.71 3.90
C THR A 21 7.70 15.83 2.99
N ARG A 22 8.96 16.21 2.74
CA ARG A 22 9.83 15.41 1.87
C ARG A 22 10.25 14.08 2.51
N ARG A 23 10.44 14.06 3.82
CA ARG A 23 10.84 12.85 4.57
C ARG A 23 9.75 11.78 4.51
N LEU A 24 8.49 12.19 4.68
CA LEU A 24 7.35 11.29 4.61
C LEU A 24 7.16 10.74 3.20
N GLN A 25 7.27 11.58 2.16
CA GLN A 25 7.22 11.14 0.77
C GLN A 25 8.32 10.13 0.44
N LEU A 26 9.57 10.40 0.87
CA LEU A 26 10.69 9.50 0.65
C LEU A 26 10.51 8.19 1.41
N PHE A 27 10.07 8.25 2.67
CA PHE A 27 9.73 7.08 3.46
C PHE A 27 8.68 6.21 2.75
N THR A 28 7.57 6.82 2.30
CA THR A 28 6.52 6.10 1.57
C THR A 28 7.06 5.50 0.27
N ALA A 29 7.86 6.24 -0.50
CA ALA A 29 8.42 5.75 -1.76
C ALA A 29 9.36 4.55 -1.54
N VAL A 30 10.25 4.62 -0.53
CA VAL A 30 11.15 3.51 -0.18
C VAL A 30 10.35 2.31 0.32
N ALA A 31 9.40 2.52 1.22
CA ALA A 31 8.52 1.45 1.70
C ALA A 31 7.77 0.79 0.54
N SER A 32 7.28 1.58 -0.41
CA SER A 32 6.57 1.10 -1.61
C SER A 32 7.47 0.23 -2.50
N VAL A 33 8.76 0.57 -2.65
CA VAL A 33 9.72 -0.29 -3.35
C VAL A 33 9.88 -1.62 -2.61
N LEU A 34 10.08 -1.58 -1.29
CA LEU A 34 10.25 -2.79 -0.47
C LEU A 34 9.01 -3.69 -0.51
N THR A 35 7.80 -3.12 -0.39
CA THR A 35 6.55 -3.88 -0.47
C THR A 35 6.30 -4.40 -1.88
N THR A 36 6.68 -3.68 -2.94
CA THR A 36 6.62 -4.18 -4.31
C THR A 36 7.50 -5.42 -4.48
N VAL A 37 8.77 -5.35 -4.05
CA VAL A 37 9.70 -6.48 -4.12
C VAL A 37 9.22 -7.65 -3.27
N GLY A 38 8.78 -7.39 -2.04
CA GLY A 38 8.21 -8.41 -1.16
C GLY A 38 6.99 -9.09 -1.77
N THR A 39 6.12 -8.34 -2.44
CA THR A 39 4.91 -8.89 -3.09
C THR A 39 5.31 -9.79 -4.25
N ALA A 40 6.32 -9.41 -5.03
CA ALA A 40 6.83 -10.25 -6.12
C ALA A 40 7.44 -11.57 -5.59
N ILE A 41 8.17 -11.51 -4.47
CA ILE A 41 8.70 -12.71 -3.80
C ILE A 41 7.56 -13.62 -3.34
N VAL A 42 6.56 -13.08 -2.65
CA VAL A 42 5.39 -13.84 -2.18
C VAL A 42 4.65 -14.51 -3.34
N LEU A 43 4.41 -13.78 -4.43
CA LEU A 43 3.77 -14.31 -5.64
C LEU A 43 4.58 -15.44 -6.29
N GLY A 44 5.91 -15.33 -6.31
CA GLY A 44 6.78 -16.36 -6.86
C GLY A 44 6.92 -17.58 -5.96
N TYR A 45 6.77 -17.42 -4.64
CA TYR A 45 6.89 -18.50 -3.66
C TYR A 45 5.63 -19.36 -3.57
N VAL A 46 4.44 -18.74 -3.66
CA VAL A 46 3.18 -19.47 -3.51
C VAL A 46 2.82 -20.24 -4.79
N THR A 47 3.11 -21.54 -4.76
CA THR A 47 2.82 -22.52 -5.82
C THR A 47 1.98 -23.69 -5.32
N SER A 48 1.50 -24.52 -6.23
CA SER A 48 0.79 -25.78 -5.94
C SER A 48 1.58 -26.65 -4.97
N GLU A 49 2.89 -26.77 -5.19
CA GLU A 49 3.80 -27.60 -4.39
C GLU A 49 3.95 -27.06 -2.96
N THR A 50 3.92 -25.73 -2.79
CA THR A 50 4.02 -25.10 -1.46
C THR A 50 2.72 -25.14 -0.67
N ILE A 51 1.57 -25.15 -1.35
CA ILE A 51 0.24 -25.18 -0.72
C ILE A 51 -0.20 -26.61 -0.40
N GLN A 52 0.11 -27.59 -1.25
CA GLN A 52 -0.35 -28.98 -1.10
C GLN A 52 -0.11 -29.56 0.31
N PRO A 53 1.04 -29.32 0.99
CA PRO A 53 1.25 -29.81 2.35
C PRO A 53 0.33 -29.16 3.40
N ALA A 54 -0.14 -27.94 3.16
CA ALA A 54 -1.12 -27.28 4.01
C ALA A 54 -2.55 -27.76 3.73
N TRP A 55 -2.85 -28.17 2.49
CA TRP A 55 -4.17 -28.60 2.04
C TRP A 55 -4.17 -30.04 1.50
N PRO A 56 -3.88 -31.06 2.34
CA PRO A 56 -3.72 -32.44 1.90
C PRO A 56 -5.00 -33.05 1.27
N ASP A 57 -6.18 -32.57 1.69
CA ASP A 57 -7.47 -33.11 1.25
C ASP A 57 -8.05 -32.39 0.02
N LYS A 58 -7.37 -31.38 -0.51
CA LYS A 58 -7.83 -30.59 -1.66
C LYS A 58 -7.39 -31.22 -2.98
N SER A 59 -8.29 -31.20 -3.96
CA SER A 59 -7.94 -31.65 -5.31
C SER A 59 -7.01 -30.64 -5.98
N PRO A 60 -6.22 -31.05 -7.00
CA PRO A 60 -5.42 -30.12 -7.78
C PRO A 60 -6.24 -28.96 -8.38
N ALA A 61 -7.48 -29.22 -8.79
CA ALA A 61 -8.37 -28.19 -9.33
C ALA A 61 -8.77 -27.14 -8.29
N ASP A 62 -8.98 -27.54 -7.03
CA ASP A 62 -9.27 -26.60 -5.94
C ASP A 62 -8.07 -25.69 -5.64
N ILE A 63 -6.86 -26.27 -5.66
CA ILE A 63 -5.60 -25.54 -5.45
C ILE A 63 -5.37 -24.55 -6.59
N ASP A 64 -5.57 -24.98 -7.84
CA ASP A 64 -5.43 -24.11 -9.01
C ASP A 64 -6.44 -22.95 -8.97
N GLY A 65 -7.68 -23.22 -8.55
CA GLY A 65 -8.70 -22.20 -8.34
C GLY A 65 -8.30 -21.16 -7.29
N PHE A 66 -7.74 -21.60 -6.16
CA PHE A 66 -7.18 -20.70 -5.15
C PHE A 66 -6.01 -19.89 -5.69
N LEU A 67 -5.06 -20.53 -6.37
CA LEU A 67 -3.87 -19.88 -6.92
C LEU A 67 -4.22 -18.82 -7.96
N LEU A 68 -5.27 -19.03 -8.75
CA LEU A 68 -5.77 -18.02 -9.69
C LEU A 68 -6.22 -16.75 -8.94
N GLY A 69 -7.04 -16.92 -7.90
CA GLY A 69 -7.49 -15.81 -7.06
C GLY A 69 -6.33 -15.12 -6.34
N TRP A 70 -5.44 -15.91 -5.74
CA TRP A 70 -4.22 -15.43 -5.06
C TRP A 70 -3.35 -14.57 -5.98
N ARG A 71 -3.07 -15.05 -7.19
CA ARG A 71 -2.26 -14.34 -8.18
C ARG A 71 -2.95 -13.07 -8.66
N ALA A 72 -4.25 -13.12 -8.94
CA ALA A 72 -5.00 -11.93 -9.35
C ALA A 72 -4.92 -10.83 -8.29
N VAL A 73 -5.18 -11.17 -7.03
CA VAL A 73 -5.09 -10.24 -5.90
C VAL A 73 -3.65 -9.74 -5.73
N GLY A 74 -2.66 -10.63 -5.72
CA GLY A 74 -1.27 -10.24 -5.53
C GLY A 74 -0.73 -9.35 -6.65
N ILE A 75 -1.14 -9.54 -7.92
CA ILE A 75 -0.77 -8.65 -9.03
C ILE A 75 -1.37 -7.25 -8.83
N ILE A 76 -2.61 -7.15 -8.36
CA ILE A 76 -3.23 -5.86 -8.03
C ILE A 76 -2.41 -5.15 -6.94
N PHE A 77 -2.04 -5.85 -5.87
CA PHE A 77 -1.19 -5.28 -4.82
C PHE A 77 0.20 -4.92 -5.32
N LEU A 78 0.80 -5.70 -6.21
CA LEU A 78 2.10 -5.41 -6.80
C LEU A 78 2.08 -4.08 -7.56
N ILE A 79 1.06 -3.89 -8.42
CA ILE A 79 0.88 -2.65 -9.19
C ILE A 79 0.57 -1.49 -8.25
N ALA A 80 -0.31 -1.69 -7.27
CA ALA A 80 -0.68 -0.67 -6.30
C ALA A 80 0.52 -0.21 -5.46
N ASN A 81 1.38 -1.13 -5.03
CA ASN A 81 2.62 -0.80 -4.33
C ASN A 81 3.57 -0.01 -5.23
N ALA A 82 3.72 -0.38 -6.51
CA ALA A 82 4.55 0.35 -7.45
C ALA A 82 4.08 1.81 -7.66
N VAL A 83 2.76 2.06 -7.63
CA VAL A 83 2.19 3.43 -7.66
C VAL A 83 2.69 4.27 -6.48
N GLY A 84 2.99 3.67 -5.33
CA GLY A 84 3.51 4.38 -4.16
C GLY A 84 4.89 5.01 -4.35
N ILE A 85 5.67 4.56 -5.33
CA ILE A 85 6.94 5.20 -5.74
C ILE A 85 6.69 6.65 -6.19
N LEU A 86 5.50 6.92 -6.72
CA LEU A 86 5.06 8.26 -7.15
C LEU A 86 4.80 9.21 -5.98
N ALA A 87 4.94 8.78 -4.72
CA ALA A 87 4.84 9.64 -3.54
C ALA A 87 5.71 10.91 -3.63
N LEU A 88 6.81 10.83 -4.37
CA LEU A 88 7.73 11.95 -4.61
C LEU A 88 7.13 13.09 -5.47
N TRP A 89 5.98 12.88 -6.12
CA TRP A 89 5.28 13.87 -6.97
C TRP A 89 4.31 14.77 -6.20
N ASP A 90 4.25 14.64 -4.87
CA ASP A 90 3.48 15.52 -4.00
C ASP A 90 1.98 15.67 -4.34
N ARG A 91 1.37 14.60 -4.85
CA ARG A 91 -0.07 14.60 -5.11
C ARG A 91 -0.82 14.08 -3.89
N ALA A 92 -1.82 14.83 -3.44
CA ALA A 92 -2.62 14.45 -2.28
C ALA A 92 -3.36 13.12 -2.48
N TRP A 93 -3.80 12.81 -3.70
CA TRP A 93 -4.46 11.54 -3.99
C TRP A 93 -3.51 10.35 -3.78
N ILE A 94 -2.21 10.49 -4.04
CA ILE A 94 -1.21 9.42 -3.82
C ILE A 94 -1.10 9.13 -2.32
N PHE A 95 -1.11 10.17 -1.48
CA PHE A 95 -1.10 10.00 -0.03
C PHE A 95 -2.29 9.15 0.44
N TYR A 96 -3.51 9.51 0.02
CA TYR A 96 -4.71 8.81 0.44
C TYR A 96 -4.78 7.40 -0.14
N PHE A 97 -4.38 7.23 -1.40
CA PHE A 97 -4.27 5.93 -2.04
C PHE A 97 -3.32 5.01 -1.25
N MET A 98 -2.12 5.49 -0.93
CA MET A 98 -1.16 4.71 -0.15
C MET A 98 -1.65 4.45 1.26
N LEU A 99 -2.29 5.40 1.92
CA LEU A 99 -2.88 5.18 3.24
C LEU A 99 -3.90 4.03 3.19
N VAL A 100 -4.86 4.07 2.26
CA VAL A 100 -5.88 3.03 2.13
C VAL A 100 -5.27 1.67 1.79
N LEU A 101 -4.35 1.62 0.82
CA LEU A 101 -3.66 0.39 0.43
C LEU A 101 -2.95 -0.26 1.62
N ASN A 102 -2.17 0.52 2.36
CA ASN A 102 -1.40 0.04 3.50
C ASN A 102 -2.30 -0.37 4.69
N VAL A 103 -3.46 0.27 4.87
CA VAL A 103 -4.47 -0.17 5.85
C VAL A 103 -5.02 -1.54 5.45
N ILE A 104 -5.38 -1.73 4.17
CA ILE A 104 -5.89 -3.01 3.67
C ILE A 104 -4.84 -4.11 3.85
N GLN A 105 -3.58 -3.82 3.53
CA GLN A 105 -2.47 -4.76 3.76
C GLN A 105 -2.30 -5.10 5.24
N GLY A 106 -2.34 -4.11 6.13
CA GLY A 106 -2.29 -4.33 7.58
C GLY A 106 -3.44 -5.19 8.09
N ILE A 107 -4.66 -5.01 7.55
CA ILE A 107 -5.80 -5.88 7.85
C ILE A 107 -5.55 -7.30 7.31
N GLY A 108 -5.07 -7.42 6.07
CA GLY A 108 -4.70 -8.71 5.47
C GLY A 108 -3.70 -9.49 6.33
N PHE A 109 -2.66 -8.81 6.84
CA PHE A 109 -1.66 -9.40 7.72
C PHE A 109 -2.24 -10.03 8.99
N LEU A 110 -3.32 -9.45 9.51
CA LEU A 110 -3.98 -9.89 10.74
C LEU A 110 -5.07 -10.94 10.50
N THR A 111 -5.55 -11.08 9.27
CA THR A 111 -6.70 -11.91 8.93
C THR A 111 -6.35 -13.14 8.10
N VAL A 112 -5.27 -13.09 7.32
CA VAL A 112 -4.82 -14.22 6.50
C VAL A 112 -3.99 -15.18 7.34
N ASP A 113 -4.43 -16.44 7.39
CA ASP A 113 -3.59 -17.52 7.90
C ASP A 113 -2.47 -17.83 6.89
N ARG A 114 -1.26 -17.40 7.25
CA ARG A 114 -0.07 -17.56 6.42
C ARG A 114 0.32 -19.02 6.25
N HIS A 115 0.08 -19.86 7.26
CA HIS A 115 0.38 -21.28 7.17
C HIS A 115 -0.55 -21.98 6.19
N GLU A 116 -1.86 -21.70 6.25
CA GLU A 116 -2.83 -22.24 5.29
C GLU A 116 -2.61 -21.71 3.87
N ALA A 117 -2.10 -20.48 3.72
CA ALA A 117 -1.72 -19.91 2.43
C ALA A 117 -0.42 -20.48 1.83
N GLY A 118 0.22 -21.46 2.49
CA GLY A 118 1.49 -22.05 2.03
C GLY A 118 2.71 -21.14 2.20
N LEU A 119 2.58 -20.04 2.96
CA LEU A 119 3.68 -19.11 3.22
C LEU A 119 4.59 -19.67 4.30
N ARG A 120 5.68 -20.30 3.86
CA ARG A 120 6.79 -20.76 4.71
C ARG A 120 8.05 -20.01 4.35
N ASP A 121 9.03 -20.05 5.25
CA ASP A 121 10.37 -19.48 5.06
C ASP A 121 10.35 -18.06 4.45
N LEU A 122 10.81 -17.93 3.20
CA LEU A 122 10.89 -16.69 2.46
C LEU A 122 9.52 -16.09 2.12
N GLY A 123 8.49 -16.91 1.91
CA GLY A 123 7.11 -16.45 1.71
C GLY A 123 6.55 -15.78 2.97
N ASN A 124 6.85 -16.33 4.15
CA ASN A 124 6.45 -15.71 5.42
C ASN A 124 7.23 -14.41 5.68
N ALA A 125 8.54 -14.40 5.42
CA ALA A 125 9.34 -13.18 5.50
C ALA A 125 8.82 -12.09 4.54
N GLY A 126 8.44 -12.50 3.32
CA GLY A 126 7.80 -11.64 2.32
C GLY A 126 6.49 -11.03 2.83
N SER A 127 5.57 -11.84 3.37
CA SER A 127 4.30 -11.33 3.92
C SER A 127 4.48 -10.43 5.15
N ILE A 128 5.45 -10.70 6.02
CA ILE A 128 5.80 -9.78 7.11
C ILE A 128 6.28 -8.44 6.57
N LEU A 129 7.14 -8.47 5.55
CA LEU A 129 7.65 -7.27 4.91
C LEU A 129 6.55 -6.48 4.18
N THR A 130 5.64 -7.15 3.48
CA THR A 130 4.59 -6.50 2.70
C THR A 130 3.43 -6.06 3.57
N ASP A 131 2.79 -7.01 4.25
CA ASP A 131 1.49 -6.79 4.85
C ASP A 131 1.65 -6.21 6.26
N GLY A 132 2.59 -6.77 7.03
CA GLY A 132 3.01 -6.22 8.32
C GLY A 132 3.69 -4.86 8.17
N GLY A 133 4.64 -4.75 7.24
CA GLY A 133 5.29 -3.48 6.89
C GLY A 133 4.29 -2.44 6.40
N GLY A 134 3.32 -2.84 5.58
CA GLY A 134 2.24 -1.98 5.13
C GLY A 134 1.41 -1.44 6.29
N GLY A 135 1.03 -2.29 7.25
CA GLY A 135 0.37 -1.85 8.48
C GLY A 135 1.16 -0.77 9.25
N ILE A 136 2.48 -0.89 9.34
CA ILE A 136 3.33 0.13 9.97
C ILE A 136 3.31 1.44 9.16
N VAL A 137 3.43 1.37 7.84
CA VAL A 137 3.34 2.55 6.96
C VAL A 137 2.00 3.26 7.13
N ALA A 138 0.90 2.50 7.22
CA ALA A 138 -0.44 3.06 7.47
C ALA A 138 -0.49 3.83 8.78
N LEU A 139 0.05 3.28 9.88
CA LEU A 139 0.10 3.96 11.18
C LEU A 139 0.91 5.25 11.12
N VAL A 140 2.05 5.24 10.41
CA VAL A 140 2.87 6.45 10.21
C VAL A 140 2.08 7.51 9.43
N LEU A 141 1.51 7.16 8.28
CA LEU A 141 0.74 8.08 7.45
C LEU A 141 -0.48 8.64 8.21
N LEU A 142 -1.20 7.78 8.93
CA LEU A 142 -2.33 8.19 9.75
C LEU A 142 -1.91 9.13 10.88
N GLY A 143 -0.80 8.84 11.56
CA GLY A 143 -0.25 9.70 12.61
C GLY A 143 0.07 11.11 12.09
N PHE A 144 0.72 11.19 10.92
CA PHE A 144 0.96 12.48 10.25
C PHE A 144 -0.34 13.16 9.80
N LEU A 145 -1.31 12.41 9.28
CA LEU A 145 -2.63 12.95 8.92
C LEU A 145 -3.35 13.52 10.14
N VAL A 146 -3.32 12.85 11.28
CA VAL A 146 -3.93 13.35 12.53
C VAL A 146 -3.20 14.59 13.06
N ARG A 147 -1.87 14.61 12.99
CA ARG A 147 -1.05 15.71 13.51
C ARG A 147 -1.10 16.99 12.67
N TYR A 148 -1.10 16.86 11.35
CA TYR A 148 -1.04 18.00 10.41
C TYR A 148 -2.39 18.29 9.74
N ARG A 149 -3.34 17.34 9.81
CA ARG A 149 -4.67 17.44 9.19
C ARG A 149 -4.62 17.68 7.68
N THR A 150 -3.54 17.27 7.03
CA THR A 150 -3.32 17.36 5.58
C THR A 150 -2.46 16.20 5.10
N ALA A 151 -2.63 15.79 3.85
CA ALA A 151 -1.68 14.90 3.16
C ALA A 151 -0.25 15.47 3.23
N TRP A 152 0.75 14.58 3.25
CA TRP A 152 2.18 14.92 3.21
C TRP A 152 2.67 15.92 4.26
N ALA A 153 2.01 15.99 5.43
CA ALA A 153 2.46 16.80 6.56
C ALA A 153 2.66 18.31 6.23
N TYR A 154 1.85 18.86 5.32
CA TYR A 154 1.82 20.31 5.08
C TYR A 154 1.28 21.08 6.29
N GLN A 155 1.73 22.31 6.46
CA GLN A 155 1.03 23.25 7.34
C GLN A 155 -0.18 23.82 6.60
N ARG A 156 -1.31 23.90 7.31
CA ARG A 156 -2.42 24.76 6.90
C ARG A 156 -2.01 26.20 7.21
N ALA A 157 -2.03 27.07 6.20
CA ALA A 157 -1.95 28.52 6.40
C ALA A 157 -3.15 29.02 7.20
#